data_AF-A0A8D0XL33-F1
#
_entry.id   AF-A0A8D0XL33-F1
#
_cell.length_a   1.000
_cell.length_b   1.000
_cell.length_c   1.000
_cell.angle_alpha   90.00
_cell.angle_beta   90.00
_cell.angle_gamma   90.00
#
_symmetry.space_group_name_H-M   'P 1'
#
loop_
_entity.id
_entity.type
_entity.pdbx_description
1 polymer ?
#
loop_
_entity_poly.entity_id
_entity_poly.type
_entity_poly.pdbx_seq_one_letter_code
_entity_poly.pdbx_strand_id
1 'polypeptide(L)'
;MQNVFLPLTHSIFVCLQDWPQLQLVSGSGRCSGRVEVFYHGQWGRVCDDHWDMKDAQVVCRQLSCGRALEAPGEAHFGDGEGEFLLDDVDCTGGERFLGQCPHADWSLHNCGPGEDASVICSDLLSPPGLRLVDGPGRCSGRVEVSYQGTWGSVCDDGWGLEEAQVVCRQLGCGPAVSAPPGAHFGPGLGKILLDSVHCSGEESHLALCAHDAWFTHNCGHEEDAGAICSGEGAVSFKRLVDGTGRCSGRVEVLVQGTWGTVCDDLWDLAEATVVCRQLQCGQAVAAPTGAHFGAGSGKIVLDDVQCVGSESHLGQCVPRGGAGHNCGHLEDASVICFRLPSFAVCTIEKMLKG
;
A
#
# COMPACT_ATOMS: atom_id res chain seq x y z
N MET A 1 -58.59 28.02 -29.79
CA MET A 1 -58.97 26.80 -30.53
C MET A 1 -58.31 25.62 -29.84
N GLN A 2 -59.15 24.75 -29.26
CA GLN A 2 -58.91 23.36 -28.79
C GLN A 2 -57.69 23.19 -27.85
N ASN A 3 -57.82 23.26 -26.52
CA ASN A 3 -58.58 22.36 -25.62
C ASN A 3 -58.54 20.89 -26.04
N VAL A 4 -57.53 20.18 -25.53
CA VAL A 4 -57.55 18.73 -25.38
C VAL A 4 -57.43 18.43 -23.88
N PHE A 5 -58.56 18.07 -23.28
CA PHE A 5 -58.62 17.42 -21.97
C PHE A 5 -58.70 15.91 -22.22
N LEU A 6 -57.83 15.13 -21.57
CA LEU A 6 -58.04 13.72 -21.28
C LEU A 6 -57.77 13.46 -19.79
N PRO A 7 -58.44 12.49 -19.16
CA PRO A 7 -58.80 12.55 -17.75
C PRO A 7 -57.81 11.83 -16.82
N LEU A 8 -57.74 12.36 -15.59
CA LEU A 8 -57.34 11.78 -14.30
C LEU A 8 -56.65 10.40 -14.31
N THR A 9 -55.34 10.41 -14.07
CA THR A 9 -54.70 9.47 -13.14
C THR A 9 -53.90 10.30 -12.13
N HIS A 10 -53.95 9.91 -10.85
CA HIS A 10 -53.27 10.59 -9.76
C HIS A 10 -51.76 10.68 -10.03
N SER A 11 -51.31 11.79 -10.62
CA SER A 11 -49.90 12.15 -10.59
C SER A 11 -49.66 12.73 -9.21
N ILE A 12 -49.05 11.89 -8.36
CA ILE A 12 -48.32 12.36 -7.19
C ILE A 12 -47.39 13.45 -7.71
N PHE A 13 -47.68 14.71 -7.37
CA PHE A 13 -46.70 15.78 -7.42
C PHE A 13 -45.64 15.39 -6.39
N VAL A 14 -44.66 14.58 -6.81
CA VAL A 14 -43.37 14.56 -6.12
C VAL A 14 -42.79 15.91 -6.46
N CYS A 15 -42.90 16.88 -5.54
CA CYS A 15 -41.95 17.98 -5.56
C CYS A 15 -40.58 17.32 -5.64
N LEU A 16 -39.83 17.56 -6.71
CA LEU A 16 -38.39 17.37 -6.69
C LEU A 16 -37.92 18.26 -5.55
N GLN A 17 -37.74 17.66 -4.38
CA GLN A 17 -37.18 18.34 -3.24
C GLN A 17 -35.75 18.64 -3.65
N ASP A 18 -35.48 19.89 -3.98
CA ASP A 18 -34.14 20.38 -4.26
C ASP A 18 -33.36 20.20 -2.95
N TRP A 19 -32.61 19.09 -2.88
CA TRP A 19 -31.78 18.76 -1.73
C TRP A 19 -30.64 19.78 -1.63
N PRO A 20 -30.20 20.11 -0.41
CA PRO A 20 -29.22 21.18 -0.17
C PRO A 20 -27.95 20.93 -0.99
N GLN A 21 -27.44 21.99 -1.61
CA GLN A 21 -26.10 21.95 -2.19
C GLN A 21 -25.08 21.87 -1.07
N LEU A 22 -23.96 21.19 -1.34
CA LEU A 22 -22.84 21.08 -0.41
C LEU A 22 -21.61 21.76 -0.99
N GLN A 23 -20.81 22.36 -0.11
CA GLN A 23 -19.45 22.76 -0.40
C GLN A 23 -18.52 22.38 0.74
N LEU A 24 -17.25 22.17 0.41
CA LEU A 24 -16.19 21.98 1.39
C LEU A 24 -15.30 23.21 1.39
N VAL A 25 -15.09 23.81 2.56
CA VAL A 25 -14.37 25.07 2.71
C VAL A 25 -13.10 24.85 3.53
N SER A 26 -12.05 25.64 3.22
CA SER A 26 -10.76 25.66 3.93
C SER A 26 -9.95 24.36 3.94
N GLY A 27 -10.30 23.36 3.12
CA GLY A 27 -9.50 22.14 2.96
C GLY A 27 -8.38 22.25 1.92
N SER A 28 -7.58 21.18 1.80
CA SER A 28 -6.45 21.08 0.87
C SER A 28 -6.85 20.79 -0.59
N GLY A 29 -8.14 20.72 -0.89
CA GLY A 29 -8.68 20.45 -2.21
C GLY A 29 -10.21 20.41 -2.21
N ARG A 30 -10.83 20.00 -3.33
CA ARG A 30 -12.31 19.95 -3.48
C ARG A 30 -12.99 18.83 -2.67
N CYS A 31 -12.21 17.92 -2.10
CA CYS A 31 -12.66 16.69 -1.45
C CYS A 31 -12.22 16.61 0.03
N SER A 32 -11.83 17.73 0.62
CA SER A 32 -11.59 17.87 2.06
C SER A 32 -12.01 19.27 2.50
N GLY A 33 -12.46 19.41 3.74
CA GLY A 33 -12.79 20.72 4.31
C GLY A 33 -13.98 20.67 5.26
N ARG A 34 -14.30 21.83 5.84
CA ARG A 34 -15.51 22.05 6.62
C ARG A 34 -16.75 21.90 5.73
N VAL A 35 -17.78 21.23 6.23
CA VAL A 35 -19.04 21.01 5.51
C VAL A 35 -19.95 22.21 5.67
N GLU A 36 -20.39 22.78 4.54
CA GLU A 36 -21.43 23.81 4.52
C GLU A 36 -22.58 23.38 3.60
N VAL A 37 -23.81 23.66 4.03
CA VAL A 37 -25.06 23.35 3.32
C VAL A 37 -25.73 24.62 2.82
N PHE A 38 -26.27 24.58 1.61
CA PHE A 38 -27.08 25.67 1.06
C PHE A 38 -28.57 25.39 1.29
N TYR A 39 -29.20 26.19 2.15
CA TYR A 39 -30.62 26.06 2.47
C TYR A 39 -31.30 27.43 2.49
N HIS A 40 -32.47 27.53 1.85
CA HIS A 40 -33.29 28.75 1.77
C HIS A 40 -32.53 30.03 1.35
N GLY A 41 -31.57 29.90 0.42
CA GLY A 41 -30.87 31.05 -0.16
C GLY A 41 -29.61 31.48 0.58
N GLN A 42 -29.20 30.75 1.63
CA GLN A 42 -27.98 31.04 2.38
C GLN A 42 -27.14 29.77 2.58
N TRP A 43 -25.82 29.96 2.61
CA TRP A 43 -24.89 28.95 3.10
C TRP A 43 -24.87 29.00 4.62
N GLY A 44 -24.73 27.84 5.24
CA GLY A 44 -24.48 27.76 6.67
C GLY A 44 -23.84 26.45 7.08
N ARG A 45 -23.48 26.41 8.35
CA ARG A 45 -22.57 25.44 8.94
C ARG A 45 -23.30 24.16 9.33
N VAL A 46 -22.57 23.06 9.43
CA VAL A 46 -23.06 21.78 9.94
C VAL A 46 -22.39 21.54 11.29
N CYS A 47 -23.17 21.24 12.32
CA CYS A 47 -22.64 20.94 13.64
C CYS A 47 -22.04 19.54 13.70
N ASP A 48 -21.01 19.35 14.52
CA ASP A 48 -20.34 18.06 14.71
C ASP A 48 -20.96 17.16 15.79
N ASP A 49 -22.04 17.59 16.45
CA ASP A 49 -22.84 16.74 17.33
C ASP A 49 -23.37 15.52 16.55
N HIS A 50 -23.04 14.32 17.06
CA HIS A 50 -23.27 13.01 16.43
C HIS A 50 -22.57 12.76 15.07
N TRP A 51 -21.72 13.67 14.60
CA TRP A 51 -21.06 13.57 13.30
C TRP A 51 -20.12 12.35 13.22
N ASP A 52 -20.46 11.40 12.34
CA ASP A 52 -19.75 10.14 12.19
C ASP A 52 -19.31 9.82 10.75
N MET A 53 -18.65 8.67 10.58
CA MET A 53 -18.15 8.23 9.27
C MET A 53 -19.25 7.94 8.24
N LYS A 54 -20.48 7.63 8.67
CA LYS A 54 -21.62 7.43 7.76
C LYS A 54 -22.09 8.78 7.21
N ASP A 55 -22.09 9.83 8.01
CA ASP A 55 -22.42 11.19 7.57
C ASP A 55 -21.40 11.69 6.56
N ALA A 56 -20.11 11.55 6.90
CA ALA A 56 -19.02 11.88 6.00
C ALA A 56 -19.10 11.07 4.69
N GLN A 57 -19.48 9.80 4.75
CA GLN A 57 -19.64 8.96 3.57
C GLN A 57 -20.77 9.44 2.65
N VAL A 58 -21.86 9.98 3.20
CA VAL A 58 -22.93 10.62 2.42
C VAL A 58 -22.39 11.88 1.74
N VAL A 59 -21.68 12.75 2.45
CA VAL A 59 -21.07 13.97 1.88
C VAL A 59 -20.08 13.63 0.76
N CYS A 60 -19.13 12.73 1.01
CA CYS A 60 -18.11 12.35 0.03
C CYS A 60 -18.73 11.72 -1.23
N ARG A 61 -19.80 10.95 -1.08
CA ARG A 61 -20.54 10.40 -2.22
C ARG A 61 -21.31 11.49 -2.96
N GLN A 62 -22.01 12.38 -2.26
CA GLN A 62 -22.76 13.50 -2.85
C GLN A 62 -21.86 14.40 -3.71
N LEU A 63 -20.62 14.64 -3.25
CA LEU A 63 -19.62 15.45 -3.98
C LEU A 63 -18.80 14.67 -5.02
N SER A 64 -19.07 13.36 -5.18
CA SER A 64 -18.30 12.47 -6.07
C SER A 64 -16.78 12.50 -5.76
N CYS A 65 -16.44 12.44 -4.48
CA CYS A 65 -15.09 12.43 -3.94
C CYS A 65 -14.61 11.03 -3.49
N GLY A 66 -15.42 10.00 -3.76
CA GLY A 66 -15.14 8.62 -3.39
C GLY A 66 -15.63 8.28 -1.98
N ARG A 67 -14.84 7.51 -1.24
CA ARG A 67 -15.16 7.11 0.14
C ARG A 67 -14.77 8.19 1.15
N ALA A 68 -15.43 8.22 2.30
CA ALA A 68 -14.93 8.99 3.44
C ALA A 68 -13.68 8.32 4.01
N LEU A 69 -12.68 9.15 4.33
CA LEU A 69 -11.49 8.74 5.09
C LEU A 69 -11.62 9.17 6.55
N GLU A 70 -12.14 10.39 6.77
CA GLU A 70 -12.35 10.94 8.11
C GLU A 70 -13.65 11.76 8.17
N ALA A 71 -14.22 11.84 9.37
CA ALA A 71 -15.31 12.71 9.75
C ALA A 71 -14.87 13.65 10.90
N PRO A 72 -13.93 14.60 10.68
CA PRO A 72 -13.44 15.43 11.78
C PRO A 72 -14.52 16.37 12.31
N GLY A 73 -14.59 16.52 13.63
CA GLY A 73 -15.31 17.59 14.31
C GLY A 73 -14.37 18.70 14.78
N GLU A 74 -14.75 19.38 15.85
CA GLU A 74 -13.97 20.37 16.61
C GLU A 74 -13.38 21.49 15.73
N ALA A 75 -14.12 21.90 14.68
CA ALA A 75 -13.69 22.90 13.71
C ALA A 75 -12.29 22.64 13.14
N HIS A 76 -12.01 21.38 12.75
CA HIS A 76 -10.70 20.95 12.22
C HIS A 76 -10.13 21.85 11.11
N PHE A 77 -10.98 22.37 10.21
CA PHE A 77 -10.59 23.31 9.14
C PHE A 77 -10.83 24.78 9.48
N GLY A 78 -10.96 25.08 10.77
CA GLY A 78 -11.33 26.36 11.34
C GLY A 78 -12.84 26.60 11.35
N ASP A 79 -13.26 27.51 12.23
CA ASP A 79 -14.66 27.95 12.33
C ASP A 79 -15.18 28.49 10.99
N GLY A 80 -16.43 28.14 10.68
CA GLY A 80 -17.16 28.78 9.60
C GLY A 80 -17.71 30.15 10.02
N GLU A 81 -18.08 30.95 9.01
CA GLU A 81 -18.87 32.15 9.25
C GLU A 81 -20.37 31.83 9.09
N GLY A 82 -21.24 32.54 9.83
CA GLY A 82 -22.70 32.41 9.73
C GLY A 82 -23.32 31.47 10.76
N GLU A 83 -24.58 31.10 10.55
CA GLU A 83 -25.37 30.25 11.45
C GLU A 83 -25.14 28.75 11.16
N PHE A 84 -25.33 27.91 12.17
CA PHE A 84 -25.49 26.48 11.93
C PHE A 84 -26.89 26.22 11.36
N LEU A 85 -26.96 25.45 10.27
CA LEU A 85 -28.22 25.12 9.62
C LEU A 85 -28.64 23.67 9.85
N LEU A 86 -27.68 22.82 10.20
CA LEU A 86 -27.87 21.39 10.37
C LEU A 86 -27.13 20.92 11.63
N ASP A 87 -27.78 20.06 12.40
CA ASP A 87 -27.32 19.54 13.69
C ASP A 87 -27.88 18.12 13.91
N ASP A 88 -27.26 17.34 14.80
CA ASP A 88 -27.60 15.95 15.12
C ASP A 88 -27.78 15.07 13.88
N VAL A 89 -26.87 15.18 12.91
CA VAL A 89 -26.95 14.37 11.68
C VAL A 89 -26.64 12.91 12.01
N ASP A 90 -27.55 12.01 11.67
CA ASP A 90 -27.44 10.56 11.95
C ASP A 90 -27.79 9.75 10.70
N CYS A 91 -26.93 9.83 9.68
CA CYS A 91 -27.09 9.08 8.44
C CYS A 91 -26.97 7.57 8.67
N THR A 92 -27.72 6.78 7.89
CA THR A 92 -27.49 5.34 7.77
C THR A 92 -26.29 5.00 6.86
N GLY A 93 -25.82 5.97 6.07
CA GLY A 93 -24.73 5.84 5.07
C GLY A 93 -25.25 5.48 3.67
N GLY A 94 -26.55 5.27 3.49
CA GLY A 94 -27.22 4.94 2.22
C GLY A 94 -27.82 6.14 1.49
N GLU A 95 -27.89 7.28 2.16
CA GLU A 95 -28.55 8.50 1.69
C GLU A 95 -27.81 9.15 0.52
N ARG A 96 -28.54 9.67 -0.46
CA ARG A 96 -27.90 10.32 -1.62
C ARG A 96 -27.44 11.74 -1.32
N PHE A 97 -28.12 12.40 -0.38
CA PHE A 97 -27.84 13.77 0.00
C PHE A 97 -27.86 13.90 1.53
N LEU A 98 -27.00 14.76 2.09
CA LEU A 98 -26.88 14.94 3.53
C LEU A 98 -28.20 15.34 4.20
N GLY A 99 -28.98 16.24 3.56
CA GLY A 99 -30.30 16.64 4.06
C GLY A 99 -31.39 15.56 4.00
N GLN A 100 -31.08 14.32 3.58
CA GLN A 100 -31.98 13.17 3.68
C GLN A 100 -31.78 12.37 4.96
N CYS A 101 -30.65 12.58 5.64
CA CYS A 101 -30.37 11.89 6.89
C CYS A 101 -31.32 12.38 7.97
N PRO A 102 -31.69 11.54 8.95
CA PRO A 102 -32.22 12.03 10.22
C PRO A 102 -31.33 13.15 10.77
N HIS A 103 -31.93 14.28 11.13
CA HIS A 103 -31.24 15.44 11.67
C HIS A 103 -32.24 16.29 12.48
N ALA A 104 -31.74 17.18 13.35
CA ALA A 104 -32.58 18.19 14.01
C ALA A 104 -33.26 19.11 12.97
N ASP A 105 -34.38 19.74 13.30
CA ASP A 105 -35.04 20.67 12.38
C ASP A 105 -34.06 21.76 11.88
N TRP A 106 -34.23 22.23 10.63
CA TRP A 106 -33.32 23.22 10.04
C TRP A 106 -33.14 24.46 10.93
N SER A 107 -31.87 24.85 11.16
CA SER A 107 -31.48 25.96 12.05
C SER A 107 -31.83 25.76 13.54
N LEU A 108 -32.25 24.55 13.95
CA LEU A 108 -32.35 24.18 15.35
C LEU A 108 -31.03 23.53 15.76
N HIS A 109 -30.25 24.23 16.57
CA HIS A 109 -28.98 23.72 17.08
C HIS A 109 -28.68 24.30 18.47
N ASN A 110 -27.79 23.65 19.21
CA ASN A 110 -27.19 24.15 20.45
C ASN A 110 -25.70 24.55 20.26
N CYS A 111 -25.19 24.45 19.03
CA CYS A 111 -23.76 24.56 18.75
C CYS A 111 -23.21 25.99 18.73
N GLY A 112 -21.96 26.14 19.13
CA GLY A 112 -21.16 27.35 19.24
C GLY A 112 -19.85 27.28 18.44
N PRO A 113 -18.91 28.21 18.71
CA PRO A 113 -17.60 28.20 18.06
C PRO A 113 -16.83 26.92 18.41
N GLY A 114 -16.17 26.34 17.41
CA GLY A 114 -15.44 25.10 17.54
C GLY A 114 -16.24 23.86 17.18
N GLU A 115 -17.55 23.94 16.91
CA GLU A 115 -18.42 22.76 16.67
C GLU A 115 -18.74 22.56 15.18
N ASP A 116 -17.80 22.96 14.30
CA ASP A 116 -17.97 22.84 12.84
C ASP A 116 -17.54 21.45 12.34
N ALA A 117 -18.50 20.71 11.78
CA ALA A 117 -18.28 19.42 11.14
C ALA A 117 -17.48 19.53 9.84
N SER A 118 -16.61 18.56 9.63
CA SER A 118 -15.71 18.50 8.47
C SER A 118 -15.69 17.10 7.86
N VAL A 119 -15.21 17.00 6.63
CA VAL A 119 -14.95 15.71 5.99
C VAL A 119 -13.61 15.71 5.29
N ILE A 120 -13.03 14.52 5.22
CA ILE A 120 -11.89 14.25 4.36
C ILE A 120 -12.20 12.99 3.56
N CYS A 121 -12.30 13.14 2.25
CA CYS A 121 -12.64 12.07 1.34
C CYS A 121 -11.40 11.51 0.66
N SER A 122 -11.54 10.33 0.05
CA SER A 122 -10.44 9.64 -0.64
C SER A 122 -9.83 10.40 -1.81
N ASP A 123 -10.54 11.42 -2.32
CA ASP A 123 -10.22 12.17 -3.52
C ASP A 123 -9.58 11.28 -4.60
N LEU A 124 -10.38 10.40 -5.21
CA LEU A 124 -9.90 9.45 -6.22
C LEU A 124 -9.18 10.13 -7.42
N LEU A 125 -9.27 11.46 -7.54
CA LEU A 125 -8.59 12.25 -8.55
C LEU A 125 -7.22 12.77 -8.07
N SER A 126 -6.96 12.84 -6.76
CA SER A 126 -5.68 13.25 -6.17
C SER A 126 -5.40 12.54 -4.83
N PRO A 127 -5.20 11.20 -4.84
CA PRO A 127 -4.98 10.45 -3.62
C PRO A 127 -3.66 10.83 -2.93
N PRO A 128 -3.53 10.59 -1.60
CA PRO A 128 -2.29 10.77 -0.86
C PRO A 128 -1.09 10.12 -1.56
N GLY A 129 -0.02 10.90 -1.73
CA GLY A 129 1.23 10.42 -2.32
C GLY A 129 1.87 9.36 -1.43
N LEU A 130 2.61 8.43 -2.03
CA LEU A 130 3.36 7.40 -1.32
C LEU A 130 4.77 7.28 -1.89
N ARG A 131 5.77 7.07 -1.03
CA ARG A 131 7.16 6.83 -1.43
C ARG A 131 7.84 5.84 -0.49
N LEU A 132 8.89 5.20 -1.01
CA LEU A 132 9.83 4.41 -0.22
C LEU A 132 11.14 5.19 -0.09
N VAL A 133 11.62 5.36 1.14
CA VAL A 133 12.81 6.18 1.46
C VAL A 133 13.88 5.30 2.12
N ASP A 134 15.15 5.68 1.94
CA ASP A 134 16.33 5.05 2.56
C ASP A 134 16.49 3.55 2.33
N GLY A 135 15.84 3.02 1.29
CA GLY A 135 16.06 1.66 0.83
C GLY A 135 16.94 1.57 -0.43
N PRO A 136 17.35 0.33 -0.80
CA PRO A 136 18.27 0.05 -1.92
C PRO A 136 17.88 0.61 -3.29
N GLY A 137 16.61 0.97 -3.48
CA GLY A 137 16.06 1.39 -4.75
C GLY A 137 14.58 1.76 -4.62
N ARG A 138 13.95 2.15 -5.73
CA ARG A 138 12.57 2.68 -5.74
C ARG A 138 11.47 1.72 -5.24
N CYS A 139 11.79 0.43 -5.06
CA CYS A 139 10.85 -0.63 -4.70
C CYS A 139 11.15 -1.27 -3.34
N SER A 140 11.93 -0.58 -2.50
CA SER A 140 12.24 -1.01 -1.14
C SER A 140 12.58 0.20 -0.29
N GLY A 141 12.12 0.27 0.95
CA GLY A 141 12.46 1.36 1.87
C GLY A 141 11.45 1.54 3.00
N ARG A 142 11.68 2.54 3.85
CA ARG A 142 10.70 3.04 4.83
C ARG A 142 9.51 3.62 4.08
N VAL A 143 8.31 3.29 4.52
CA VAL A 143 7.07 3.78 3.92
C VAL A 143 6.78 5.18 4.44
N GLU A 144 6.67 6.13 3.51
CA GLU A 144 6.23 7.48 3.83
C GLU A 144 5.04 7.85 2.95
N VAL A 145 4.04 8.48 3.56
CA VAL A 145 2.83 8.97 2.90
C VAL A 145 2.77 10.49 2.95
N SER A 146 2.06 11.10 2.01
CA SER A 146 1.86 12.55 1.93
C SER A 146 0.42 12.89 2.25
N TYR A 147 0.21 13.65 3.31
CA TYR A 147 -1.11 14.11 3.74
C TYR A 147 -1.09 15.59 4.13
N GLN A 148 -2.08 16.35 3.65
CA GLN A 148 -2.19 17.80 3.86
C GLN A 148 -0.87 18.58 3.64
N GLY A 149 -0.16 18.26 2.55
CA GLY A 149 1.10 18.91 2.17
C GLY A 149 2.32 18.53 3.00
N THR A 150 2.19 17.56 3.92
CA THR A 150 3.28 17.07 4.77
C THR A 150 3.59 15.60 4.45
N TRP A 151 4.87 15.26 4.36
CA TRP A 151 5.33 13.87 4.33
C TRP A 151 5.61 13.38 5.75
N GLY A 152 5.30 12.11 6.01
CA GLY A 152 5.68 11.46 7.24
C GLY A 152 5.57 9.94 7.15
N SER A 153 6.07 9.26 8.17
CA SER A 153 6.19 7.80 8.21
C SER A 153 4.89 7.11 8.61
N VAL A 154 4.88 5.79 8.56
CA VAL A 154 3.78 4.91 8.95
C VAL A 154 4.28 4.02 10.09
N CYS A 155 3.50 3.87 11.16
CA CYS A 155 3.85 2.96 12.25
C CYS A 155 3.72 1.49 11.82
N ASP A 156 4.53 0.62 12.43
CA ASP A 156 4.55 -0.82 12.20
C ASP A 156 3.54 -1.63 13.03
N ASP A 157 2.76 -0.97 13.90
CA ASP A 157 1.63 -1.58 14.61
C ASP A 157 0.59 -2.09 13.61
N GLY A 158 0.36 -3.41 13.63
CA GLY A 158 -0.52 -4.07 12.67
C GLY A 158 0.05 -4.24 11.26
N TRP A 159 1.31 -3.86 11.03
CA TRP A 159 1.94 -3.87 9.70
C TRP A 159 2.36 -5.25 9.23
N GLY A 160 1.86 -5.67 8.08
CA GLY A 160 2.11 -6.99 7.50
C GLY A 160 2.22 -7.00 5.98
N LEU A 161 2.18 -8.21 5.42
CA LEU A 161 2.40 -8.43 3.99
C LEU A 161 1.28 -7.83 3.13
N GLU A 162 0.05 -7.75 3.63
CA GLU A 162 -1.08 -7.17 2.89
C GLU A 162 -0.94 -5.65 2.76
N GLU A 163 -0.47 -4.98 3.80
CA GLU A 163 -0.16 -3.55 3.76
C GLU A 163 0.99 -3.28 2.79
N ALA A 164 2.08 -4.06 2.88
CA ALA A 164 3.18 -3.98 1.93
C ALA A 164 2.73 -4.30 0.49
N GLN A 165 1.75 -5.20 0.30
CA GLN A 165 1.20 -5.53 -1.02
C GLN A 165 0.48 -4.33 -1.63
N VAL A 166 -0.30 -3.59 -0.84
CA VAL A 166 -0.92 -2.33 -1.26
C VAL A 166 0.14 -1.29 -1.63
N VAL A 167 1.18 -1.12 -0.81
CA VAL A 167 2.32 -0.23 -1.10
C VAL A 167 2.99 -0.58 -2.43
N CYS A 168 3.34 -1.85 -2.61
CA CYS A 168 4.04 -2.33 -3.80
C CYS A 168 3.18 -2.21 -5.06
N ARG A 169 1.87 -2.47 -4.96
CA ARG A 169 0.93 -2.23 -6.07
C ARG A 169 0.81 -0.75 -6.39
N GLN A 170 0.63 0.12 -5.39
CA GLN A 170 0.47 1.57 -5.57
C GLN A 170 1.69 2.17 -6.30
N LEU A 171 2.89 1.66 -6.03
CA LEU A 171 4.14 2.09 -6.69
C LEU A 171 4.45 1.38 -8.01
N GLY A 172 3.64 0.41 -8.42
CA GLY A 172 3.91 -0.40 -9.62
C GLY A 172 5.21 -1.19 -9.51
N CYS A 173 5.49 -1.74 -8.33
CA CYS A 173 6.72 -2.47 -8.00
C CYS A 173 6.55 -4.00 -7.96
N GLY A 174 5.41 -4.51 -8.44
CA GLY A 174 5.09 -5.94 -8.41
C GLY A 174 4.59 -6.40 -7.03
N PRO A 175 4.60 -7.72 -6.75
CA PRO A 175 4.19 -8.25 -5.45
C PRO A 175 5.10 -7.81 -4.29
N ALA A 176 4.54 -7.75 -3.09
CA ALA A 176 5.31 -7.60 -1.87
C ALA A 176 6.12 -8.87 -1.58
N VAL A 177 7.36 -8.66 -1.15
CA VAL A 177 8.30 -9.71 -0.70
C VAL A 177 8.39 -9.69 0.82
N SER A 178 8.40 -8.51 1.43
CA SER A 178 8.52 -8.36 2.88
C SER A 178 7.93 -7.03 3.36
N ALA A 179 7.50 -7.03 4.62
CA ALA A 179 6.96 -5.89 5.35
C ALA A 179 7.81 -5.68 6.63
N PRO A 180 9.04 -5.16 6.51
CA PRO A 180 9.93 -5.05 7.66
C PRO A 180 9.45 -4.00 8.69
N PRO A 181 9.31 -4.39 9.97
CA PRO A 181 9.01 -3.47 11.07
C PRO A 181 10.30 -2.83 11.63
N GLY A 182 10.17 -2.02 12.67
CA GLY A 182 11.23 -1.63 13.58
C GLY A 182 12.27 -0.70 12.97
N ALA A 183 11.83 0.23 12.11
CA ALA A 183 12.70 1.18 11.43
C ALA A 183 13.88 0.50 10.69
N HIS A 184 13.63 -0.63 10.03
CA HIS A 184 14.64 -1.43 9.33
C HIS A 184 15.48 -0.60 8.33
N PHE A 185 14.89 0.41 7.68
CA PHE A 185 15.56 1.32 6.75
C PHE A 185 16.06 2.61 7.41
N GLY A 186 16.16 2.60 8.75
CA GLY A 186 16.42 3.75 9.58
C GLY A 186 15.13 4.49 9.96
N PRO A 187 15.14 5.17 11.12
CA PRO A 187 14.01 5.97 11.56
C PRO A 187 13.79 7.15 10.60
N GLY A 188 12.53 7.47 10.38
CA GLY A 188 12.09 8.68 9.71
C GLY A 188 12.35 9.93 10.56
N LEU A 189 11.95 11.07 10.00
CA LEU A 189 12.05 12.35 10.66
C LEU A 189 10.69 13.06 10.57
N GLY A 190 10.33 13.77 11.63
CA GLY A 190 9.14 14.63 11.63
C GLY A 190 7.92 13.94 12.22
N LYS A 191 6.85 13.83 11.44
CA LYS A 191 5.57 13.29 11.89
C LYS A 191 5.41 11.83 11.45
N ILE A 192 4.79 11.02 12.29
CA ILE A 192 4.18 9.74 11.91
C ILE A 192 2.73 10.05 11.53
N LEU A 193 2.28 9.57 10.37
CA LEU A 193 0.99 9.98 9.79
C LEU A 193 -0.09 8.92 9.92
N LEU A 194 0.30 7.65 9.92
CA LEU A 194 -0.63 6.51 9.97
C LEU A 194 -0.17 5.51 11.02
N ASP A 195 -1.14 4.90 11.68
CA ASP A 195 -1.00 3.86 12.70
C ASP A 195 -2.12 2.82 12.51
N SER A 196 -1.88 1.59 12.99
CA SER A 196 -2.81 0.46 12.98
C SER A 196 -3.42 0.22 11.59
N VAL A 197 -2.56 0.23 10.56
CA VAL A 197 -2.98 0.08 9.18
C VAL A 197 -3.33 -1.38 8.90
N HIS A 198 -4.57 -1.61 8.47
CA HIS A 198 -5.14 -2.90 8.15
C HIS A 198 -5.74 -2.91 6.75
N CYS A 199 -5.03 -3.58 5.85
CA CYS A 199 -5.38 -3.78 4.45
C CYS A 199 -5.88 -5.22 4.24
N SER A 200 -6.77 -5.37 3.25
CA SER A 200 -7.13 -6.67 2.69
C SER A 200 -6.15 -7.16 1.62
N GLY A 201 -5.26 -6.27 1.15
CA GLY A 201 -4.36 -6.51 0.04
C GLY A 201 -4.93 -6.10 -1.31
N GLU A 202 -6.19 -5.65 -1.37
CA GLU A 202 -6.92 -5.27 -2.60
C GLU A 202 -7.12 -3.75 -2.77
N GLU A 203 -6.76 -2.96 -1.77
CA GLU A 203 -6.86 -1.50 -1.78
C GLU A 203 -5.92 -0.86 -2.82
N SER A 204 -6.43 0.06 -3.64
CA SER A 204 -5.60 0.69 -4.68
C SER A 204 -4.50 1.61 -4.13
N HIS A 205 -4.67 2.12 -2.90
CA HIS A 205 -3.73 3.03 -2.22
C HIS A 205 -3.68 2.69 -0.72
N LEU A 206 -2.59 3.01 -0.03
CA LEU A 206 -2.44 2.73 1.40
C LEU A 206 -3.43 3.50 2.27
N ALA A 207 -3.71 4.76 1.92
CA ALA A 207 -4.78 5.56 2.50
C ALA A 207 -6.19 4.99 2.26
N LEU A 208 -6.28 3.92 1.45
CA LEU A 208 -7.33 2.92 1.20
C LEU A 208 -7.76 2.02 2.36
N CYS A 209 -6.80 1.74 3.22
CA CYS A 209 -6.94 0.71 4.22
C CYS A 209 -7.74 1.22 5.41
N ALA A 210 -8.18 0.31 6.28
CA ALA A 210 -8.61 0.72 7.61
C ALA A 210 -7.36 1.15 8.37
N HIS A 211 -7.42 2.27 9.07
CA HIS A 211 -6.33 2.81 9.87
C HIS A 211 -6.90 3.80 10.88
N ASP A 212 -6.13 4.13 11.90
CA ASP A 212 -6.51 5.19 12.84
C ASP A 212 -6.53 6.57 12.16
N ALA A 213 -7.15 7.55 12.80
CA ALA A 213 -7.22 8.91 12.26
C ALA A 213 -5.81 9.45 11.95
N TRP A 214 -5.69 10.28 10.91
CA TRP A 214 -4.38 10.77 10.49
C TRP A 214 -3.69 11.53 11.62
N PHE A 215 -2.37 11.38 11.74
CA PHE A 215 -1.56 11.92 12.85
C PHE A 215 -1.88 11.36 14.24
N THR A 216 -2.82 10.42 14.36
CA THR A 216 -3.11 9.73 15.64
C THR A 216 -2.28 8.47 15.68
N HIS A 217 -1.32 8.42 16.60
CA HIS A 217 -0.46 7.27 16.80
C HIS A 217 0.09 7.25 18.22
N ASN A 218 0.52 6.08 18.70
CA ASN A 218 1.26 5.94 19.96
C ASN A 218 2.76 5.62 19.75
N CYS A 219 3.19 5.52 18.49
CA CYS A 219 4.50 5.02 18.11
C CYS A 219 5.62 6.08 18.13
N GLY A 220 6.86 5.61 18.26
CA GLY A 220 8.10 6.34 17.98
C GLY A 220 8.64 6.04 16.56
N HIS A 221 9.68 6.77 16.13
CA HIS A 221 10.28 6.53 14.80
C HIS A 221 11.09 5.23 14.72
N GLU A 222 11.39 4.61 15.85
CA GLU A 222 11.91 3.25 15.96
C GLU A 222 10.91 2.18 15.49
N GLU A 223 9.63 2.54 15.35
CA GLU A 223 8.52 1.70 14.89
C GLU A 223 8.10 2.08 13.46
N ASP A 224 8.95 2.78 12.70
CA ASP A 224 8.62 3.12 11.32
C ASP A 224 8.62 1.89 10.41
N ALA A 225 7.49 1.66 9.75
CA ALA A 225 7.26 0.55 8.85
C ALA A 225 8.02 0.68 7.52
N GLY A 226 8.46 -0.46 6.99
CA GLY A 226 9.06 -0.57 5.67
C GLY A 226 8.31 -1.52 4.74
N ALA A 227 8.60 -1.43 3.45
CA ALA A 227 8.13 -2.36 2.43
C ALA A 227 9.28 -2.76 1.51
N ILE A 228 9.31 -4.04 1.13
CA ILE A 228 10.20 -4.59 0.11
C ILE A 228 9.33 -5.26 -0.94
N CYS A 229 9.40 -4.78 -2.17
CA CYS A 229 8.68 -5.33 -3.30
C CYS A 229 9.62 -6.17 -4.16
N SER A 230 9.06 -7.05 -4.98
CA SER A 230 9.86 -7.84 -5.94
C SER A 230 10.66 -6.92 -6.87
N GLY A 231 10.06 -5.79 -7.24
CA GLY A 231 10.53 -4.89 -8.29
C GLY A 231 10.65 -5.61 -9.63
N GLU A 232 10.71 -4.87 -10.73
CA GLU A 232 11.54 -5.37 -11.82
C GLU A 232 13.01 -5.17 -11.41
N GLY A 233 13.55 -6.08 -10.60
CA GLY A 233 14.99 -6.15 -10.31
C GLY A 233 15.48 -5.67 -8.94
N ALA A 234 14.79 -5.89 -7.82
CA ALA A 234 15.36 -5.58 -6.49
C ALA A 234 16.46 -6.58 -6.02
N VAL A 235 16.59 -7.73 -6.68
CA VAL A 235 17.76 -8.63 -6.63
C VAL A 235 18.22 -8.87 -8.07
N SER A 236 18.77 -7.82 -8.68
CA SER A 236 19.18 -7.84 -10.09
C SER A 236 20.68 -8.06 -10.19
N PHE A 237 21.02 -9.19 -10.82
CA PHE A 237 22.37 -9.73 -11.07
C PHE A 237 22.93 -10.65 -9.97
N LYS A 238 22.86 -11.95 -10.27
CA LYS A 238 23.58 -13.02 -9.60
C LYS A 238 24.81 -13.36 -10.44
N ARG A 239 25.98 -13.50 -9.83
CA ARG A 239 27.14 -14.08 -10.51
C ARG A 239 27.60 -15.33 -9.76
N LEU A 240 28.19 -16.25 -10.50
CA LEU A 240 28.91 -17.38 -9.93
C LEU A 240 30.40 -17.10 -10.03
N VAL A 241 31.09 -17.14 -8.90
CA VAL A 241 32.52 -16.79 -8.81
C VAL A 241 33.34 -18.05 -8.50
N ASP A 242 34.58 -18.09 -9.02
CA ASP A 242 35.59 -19.14 -8.77
C ASP A 242 35.20 -20.57 -9.18
N GLY A 243 34.15 -20.72 -9.99
CA GLY A 243 33.79 -22.00 -10.60
C GLY A 243 34.49 -22.28 -11.92
N THR A 244 34.23 -23.49 -12.45
CA THR A 244 34.81 -23.98 -13.72
C THR A 244 34.15 -23.38 -14.97
N GLY A 245 33.17 -22.49 -14.81
CA GLY A 245 32.51 -21.76 -15.88
C GLY A 245 31.34 -20.91 -15.37
N ARG A 246 30.54 -20.33 -16.27
CA ARG A 246 29.43 -19.42 -15.90
C ARG A 246 28.27 -20.06 -15.12
N CYS A 247 28.27 -21.39 -15.00
CA CYS A 247 27.18 -22.21 -14.47
C CYS A 247 27.60 -23.04 -13.24
N SER A 248 28.76 -22.72 -12.65
CA SER A 248 29.22 -23.28 -11.38
C SER A 248 29.97 -22.19 -10.62
N GLY A 249 29.89 -22.20 -9.29
CA GLY A 249 30.65 -21.25 -8.45
C GLY A 249 29.92 -20.85 -7.18
N ARG A 250 30.59 -20.01 -6.39
CA ARG A 250 30.03 -19.33 -5.21
C ARG A 250 28.94 -18.35 -5.65
N VAL A 251 27.81 -18.33 -4.94
CA VAL A 251 26.69 -17.46 -5.25
C VAL A 251 26.95 -16.08 -4.65
N GLU A 252 27.08 -15.08 -5.51
CA GLU A 252 27.14 -13.68 -5.10
C GLU A 252 25.95 -12.92 -5.68
N VAL A 253 25.30 -12.13 -4.83
CA VAL A 253 24.13 -11.32 -5.17
C VAL A 253 24.49 -9.84 -5.03
N LEU A 254 24.00 -9.03 -5.97
CA LEU A 254 24.13 -7.58 -5.88
C LEU A 254 22.97 -7.02 -5.07
N VAL A 255 23.28 -6.46 -3.89
CA VAL A 255 22.32 -5.80 -3.00
C VAL A 255 22.86 -4.40 -2.72
N GLN A 256 22.06 -3.36 -2.96
CA GLN A 256 22.48 -1.96 -2.72
C GLN A 256 23.76 -1.55 -3.52
N GLY A 257 23.95 -2.08 -4.73
CA GLY A 257 25.13 -1.78 -5.57
C GLY A 257 26.45 -2.37 -5.07
N THR A 258 26.41 -3.17 -4.00
CA THR A 258 27.56 -3.87 -3.42
C THR A 258 27.37 -5.37 -3.56
N TRP A 259 28.45 -6.08 -3.91
CA TRP A 259 28.42 -7.54 -3.96
C TRP A 259 28.44 -8.12 -2.55
N GLY A 260 27.56 -9.06 -2.28
CA GLY A 260 27.54 -9.85 -1.07
C GLY A 260 27.37 -11.34 -1.35
N THR A 261 27.71 -12.16 -0.37
CA THR A 261 27.60 -13.62 -0.42
C THR A 261 26.31 -14.10 0.24
N VAL A 262 25.97 -15.37 0.02
CA VAL A 262 24.79 -16.03 0.58
C VAL A 262 25.27 -17.09 1.55
N CYS A 263 24.69 -17.17 2.75
CA CYS A 263 25.00 -18.23 3.69
C CYS A 263 24.44 -19.58 3.22
N ASP A 264 25.15 -20.66 3.54
CA ASP A 264 24.79 -22.03 3.22
C ASP A 264 23.91 -22.73 4.27
N ASP A 265 23.52 -22.01 5.33
CA ASP A 265 22.51 -22.45 6.27
C ASP A 265 21.18 -22.67 5.53
N LEU A 266 20.67 -23.89 5.68
CA LEU A 266 19.48 -24.41 4.98
C LEU A 266 19.59 -24.39 3.44
N TRP A 267 20.80 -24.26 2.89
CA TRP A 267 21.02 -24.24 1.45
C TRP A 267 20.99 -25.64 0.83
N ASP A 268 20.02 -25.87 -0.04
CA ASP A 268 19.80 -27.14 -0.71
C ASP A 268 19.53 -27.01 -2.22
N LEU A 269 19.08 -28.11 -2.83
CA LEU A 269 18.87 -28.20 -4.26
C LEU A 269 17.72 -27.30 -4.77
N ALA A 270 16.77 -26.94 -3.91
CA ALA A 270 15.68 -26.02 -4.24
C ALA A 270 16.24 -24.61 -4.51
N GLU A 271 17.10 -24.08 -3.63
CA GLU A 271 17.77 -22.79 -3.82
C GLU A 271 18.66 -22.83 -5.05
N ALA A 272 19.45 -23.90 -5.20
CA ALA A 272 20.29 -24.09 -6.37
C ALA A 272 19.46 -24.14 -7.66
N THR A 273 18.27 -24.74 -7.65
CA THR A 273 17.35 -24.79 -8.79
C THR A 273 16.90 -23.39 -9.19
N VAL A 274 16.54 -22.55 -8.21
CA VAL A 274 16.16 -21.16 -8.42
C VAL A 274 17.33 -20.36 -9.01
N VAL A 275 18.55 -20.53 -8.49
CA VAL A 275 19.76 -19.87 -9.02
C VAL A 275 20.07 -20.32 -10.45
N CYS A 276 20.12 -21.63 -10.70
CA CYS A 276 20.43 -22.19 -12.01
C CYS A 276 19.42 -21.80 -13.08
N ARG A 277 18.13 -21.75 -12.73
CA ARG A 277 17.08 -21.26 -13.61
C ARG A 277 17.22 -19.78 -13.89
N GLN A 278 17.43 -18.95 -12.87
CA GLN A 278 17.59 -17.51 -13.05
C GLN A 278 18.81 -17.14 -13.92
N LEU A 279 19.89 -17.92 -13.84
CA LEU A 279 21.08 -17.77 -14.69
C LEU A 279 20.96 -18.42 -16.08
N GLN A 280 19.82 -19.05 -16.39
CA GLN A 280 19.60 -19.80 -17.63
C GLN A 280 20.69 -20.85 -17.87
N CYS A 281 21.08 -21.54 -16.80
CA CYS A 281 22.14 -22.56 -16.79
C CYS A 281 21.60 -23.99 -16.81
N GLY A 282 20.27 -24.18 -16.83
CA GLY A 282 19.63 -25.49 -16.86
C GLY A 282 19.26 -25.98 -15.46
N GLN A 283 19.38 -27.31 -15.24
CA GLN A 283 19.03 -27.92 -13.96
C GLN A 283 20.15 -27.78 -12.94
N ALA A 284 19.80 -27.63 -11.66
CA ALA A 284 20.76 -27.75 -10.58
C ALA A 284 21.19 -29.21 -10.40
N VAL A 285 22.49 -29.42 -10.21
CA VAL A 285 23.08 -30.73 -9.94
C VAL A 285 23.58 -30.83 -8.51
N ALA A 286 24.06 -29.71 -7.97
CA ALA A 286 24.51 -29.66 -6.58
C ALA A 286 24.32 -28.25 -5.99
N ALA A 287 24.17 -28.25 -4.67
CA ALA A 287 24.17 -27.07 -3.80
C ALA A 287 25.31 -27.22 -2.78
N PRO A 288 26.59 -27.02 -3.17
CA PRO A 288 27.69 -27.21 -2.24
C PRO A 288 27.70 -26.17 -1.12
N THR A 289 28.04 -26.62 0.08
CA THR A 289 28.23 -25.83 1.31
C THR A 289 29.73 -25.78 1.67
N GLY A 290 30.11 -25.10 2.74
CA GLY A 290 31.45 -25.00 3.29
C GLY A 290 32.41 -24.20 2.42
N ALA A 291 31.94 -23.13 1.75
CA ALA A 291 32.73 -22.31 0.84
C ALA A 291 33.48 -23.13 -0.22
N HIS A 292 32.79 -24.08 -0.84
CA HIS A 292 33.35 -25.04 -1.80
C HIS A 292 34.18 -24.40 -2.93
N PHE A 293 33.76 -23.24 -3.44
CA PHE A 293 34.50 -22.45 -4.45
C PHE A 293 35.35 -21.33 -3.84
N GLY A 294 35.78 -21.50 -2.59
CA GLY A 294 36.53 -20.52 -1.83
C GLY A 294 35.62 -19.54 -1.10
N ALA A 295 36.13 -19.04 0.02
CA ALA A 295 35.50 -18.02 0.84
C ALA A 295 35.43 -16.70 0.06
N GLY A 296 34.26 -16.06 0.07
CA GLY A 296 34.07 -14.73 -0.44
C GLY A 296 34.59 -13.66 0.51
N SER A 297 34.17 -12.44 0.25
CA SER A 297 34.59 -11.27 1.03
C SER A 297 33.48 -10.23 1.04
N GLY A 298 33.44 -9.41 2.09
CA GLY A 298 32.44 -8.34 2.22
C GLY A 298 31.30 -8.74 3.15
N LYS A 299 30.07 -8.39 2.80
CA LYS A 299 28.89 -8.71 3.62
C LYS A 299 28.27 -10.02 3.14
N ILE A 300 27.82 -10.83 4.07
CA ILE A 300 26.85 -11.90 3.80
C ILE A 300 25.47 -11.23 3.85
N VAL A 301 24.72 -11.31 2.76
CA VAL A 301 23.52 -10.49 2.53
C VAL A 301 22.23 -11.28 2.49
N LEU A 302 22.33 -12.61 2.45
CA LEU A 302 21.20 -13.52 2.56
C LEU A 302 21.61 -14.69 3.46
N ASP A 303 20.69 -15.11 4.30
CA ASP A 303 20.82 -16.20 5.26
C ASP A 303 19.49 -16.95 5.37
N ASP A 304 19.53 -18.21 5.81
CA ASP A 304 18.38 -19.10 5.98
C ASP A 304 17.45 -19.13 4.76
N VAL A 305 18.03 -19.13 3.56
CA VAL A 305 17.29 -19.03 2.30
C VAL A 305 16.57 -20.34 2.04
N GLN A 306 15.24 -20.33 2.15
CA GLN A 306 14.40 -21.50 1.88
C GLN A 306 13.47 -21.25 0.70
N CYS A 307 13.72 -22.00 -0.37
CA CYS A 307 12.97 -22.05 -1.61
C CYS A 307 12.17 -23.36 -1.67
N VAL A 308 11.02 -23.31 -2.34
CA VAL A 308 10.27 -24.48 -2.81
C VAL A 308 10.86 -25.02 -4.12
N GLY A 309 11.64 -24.20 -4.84
CA GLY A 309 12.24 -24.49 -6.14
C GLY A 309 11.42 -23.98 -7.34
N SER A 310 10.22 -23.44 -7.07
CA SER A 310 9.32 -22.89 -8.09
C SER A 310 9.45 -21.36 -8.27
N GLU A 311 10.25 -20.71 -7.44
CA GLU A 311 10.54 -19.26 -7.40
C GLU A 311 11.37 -18.79 -8.59
N SER A 312 10.93 -17.73 -9.25
CA SER A 312 11.62 -17.17 -10.42
C SER A 312 12.99 -16.56 -10.10
N HIS A 313 13.23 -16.17 -8.85
CA HIS A 313 14.51 -15.62 -8.39
C HIS A 313 14.76 -15.84 -6.89
N LEU A 314 16.02 -15.73 -6.40
CA LEU A 314 16.34 -16.07 -4.98
C LEU A 314 15.62 -15.18 -3.98
N GLY A 315 15.35 -13.91 -4.33
CA GLY A 315 14.64 -12.99 -3.44
C GLY A 315 13.15 -13.29 -3.25
N GLN A 316 12.62 -14.35 -3.87
CA GLN A 316 11.26 -14.86 -3.63
C GLN A 316 11.24 -15.99 -2.59
N CYS A 317 12.42 -16.53 -2.26
CA CYS A 317 12.56 -17.56 -1.25
C CYS A 317 12.43 -16.91 0.12
N VAL A 318 11.78 -17.58 1.05
CA VAL A 318 11.44 -17.02 2.36
C VAL A 318 12.69 -17.07 3.25
N PRO A 319 13.29 -15.94 3.67
CA PRO A 319 14.28 -15.95 4.73
C PRO A 319 13.54 -16.19 6.05
N ARG A 320 13.90 -17.23 6.80
CA ARG A 320 13.38 -17.46 8.15
C ARG A 320 14.41 -17.03 9.19
N GLY A 321 14.65 -15.73 9.31
CA GLY A 321 15.52 -15.18 10.35
C GLY A 321 15.52 -13.67 10.30
N GLY A 322 15.42 -13.02 11.46
CA GLY A 322 15.59 -11.57 11.60
C GLY A 322 17.01 -11.11 11.22
N ALA A 323 17.25 -9.81 11.22
CA ALA A 323 18.42 -9.11 10.67
C ALA A 323 19.81 -9.40 11.32
N GLY A 324 20.14 -10.67 11.60
CA GLY A 324 21.45 -11.10 12.05
C GLY A 324 21.74 -12.52 11.58
N HIS A 325 22.77 -12.67 10.75
CA HIS A 325 23.36 -13.96 10.40
C HIS A 325 24.47 -14.31 11.40
N ASN A 326 24.62 -15.58 11.75
CA ASN A 326 25.77 -16.11 12.51
C ASN A 326 26.88 -16.62 11.58
N CYS A 327 26.67 -16.56 10.26
CA CYS A 327 27.58 -17.13 9.28
C CYS A 327 28.87 -16.32 9.11
N GLY A 328 29.97 -17.01 8.82
CA GLY A 328 31.20 -16.48 8.26
C GLY A 328 31.41 -16.89 6.80
N HIS A 329 32.42 -16.35 6.11
CA HIS A 329 32.66 -16.69 4.69
C HIS A 329 33.11 -18.15 4.44
N LEU A 330 33.32 -18.95 5.48
CA LEU A 330 33.48 -20.40 5.33
C LEU A 330 32.14 -21.12 5.09
N GLU A 331 31.03 -20.40 5.24
CA GLU A 331 29.65 -20.86 5.04
C GLU A 331 29.05 -20.20 3.78
N ASP A 332 29.88 -19.75 2.84
CA ASP A 332 29.37 -19.16 1.60
C ASP A 332 28.80 -20.24 0.66
N ALA A 333 27.52 -20.10 0.34
CA ALA A 333 26.76 -21.00 -0.51
C ALA A 333 27.25 -21.00 -1.96
N SER A 334 27.15 -22.17 -2.60
CA SER A 334 27.60 -22.42 -3.96
C SER A 334 26.56 -23.19 -4.76
N VAL A 335 26.67 -23.15 -6.09
CA VAL A 335 25.85 -23.98 -6.98
C VAL A 335 26.68 -24.61 -8.08
N ILE A 336 26.21 -25.77 -8.54
CA ILE A 336 26.67 -26.41 -9.77
C ILE A 336 25.45 -26.73 -10.62
N CYS A 337 25.35 -26.08 -11.78
CA CYS A 337 24.28 -26.28 -12.74
C CYS A 337 24.77 -27.12 -13.91
N PHE A 338 23.87 -27.93 -14.46
CA PHE A 338 24.10 -28.66 -15.70
C PHE A 338 23.29 -28.06 -16.84
N ARG A 339 24.03 -27.57 -17.83
CA ARG A 339 23.46 -27.17 -19.11
C ARG A 339 23.35 -28.40 -19.98
N LEU A 340 22.13 -28.88 -20.21
CA LEU A 340 21.89 -29.79 -21.33
C LEU A 340 22.37 -29.09 -22.61
N PRO A 341 23.25 -29.70 -23.43
CA PRO A 341 23.58 -29.14 -24.73
C PRO A 341 22.28 -29.00 -25.53
N SER A 342 22.06 -27.84 -26.14
CA SER A 342 20.81 -27.47 -26.83
C SER A 342 20.57 -28.25 -28.13
N PHE A 343 21.05 -29.47 -28.27
CA PHE A 343 20.84 -30.32 -29.43
C PHE A 343 20.66 -31.79 -29.03
N ALA A 344 19.40 -32.19 -28.83
CA ALA A 344 18.87 -33.49 -29.25
C ALA A 344 17.36 -33.58 -28.99
N VAL A 345 16.56 -32.68 -29.60
CA VAL A 345 15.29 -33.17 -30.17
C VAL A 345 15.70 -33.77 -31.51
N CYS A 346 16.23 -34.99 -31.48
CA CYS A 346 16.37 -35.76 -32.70
C CYS A 346 14.95 -36.19 -33.07
N THR A 347 14.34 -35.48 -34.01
CA THR A 347 13.05 -35.85 -34.57
C THR A 347 13.17 -37.28 -35.11
N ILE A 348 12.50 -38.22 -34.46
CA ILE A 348 12.26 -39.57 -34.99
C ILE A 348 11.25 -39.43 -36.14
N GLU A 349 11.67 -38.84 -37.27
CA GLU A 349 10.87 -38.79 -38.51
C GLU A 349 11.68 -39.15 -39.77
N LYS A 350 12.93 -39.61 -39.63
CA LYS A 350 13.76 -40.05 -40.77
C LYS A 350 14.37 -41.45 -40.63
N MET A 351 13.57 -42.41 -40.15
CA MET A 351 13.89 -43.84 -40.22
C MET A 351 12.75 -44.70 -40.83
N LEU A 352 11.81 -44.09 -41.57
CA LEU A 352 10.71 -44.81 -42.26
C LEU A 352 10.56 -44.45 -43.75
N LYS A 353 11.56 -43.83 -44.37
CA LYS A 353 11.64 -43.69 -45.84
C LYS A 353 13.07 -43.95 -46.31
N GLY A 354 13.33 -45.22 -46.57
CA GLY A 354 14.49 -45.76 -47.27
C GLY A 354 14.10 -47.12 -47.78
#